data_AF-A0A7S1A6B4-F1
#
_entry.id   AF-A0A7S1A6B4-F1
#
_cell.length_a   1.000
_cell.length_b   1.000
_cell.length_c   1.000
_cell.angle_alpha   90.00
_cell.angle_beta   90.00
_cell.angle_gamma   90.00
#
_symmetry.space_group_name_H-M   'P 1'
#
loop_
_entity.id
_entity.type
_entity.pdbx_description
1 polymer ?
#
loop_
_entity_poly.entity_id
_entity_poly.type
_entity_poly.pdbx_seq_one_letter_code
_entity_poly.pdbx_strand_id
1 'polypeptide(L)'
;HDFAGSGAVHLVGGSSALAGCLIVGPRLGRWETSHKDMFEPRDVPSILMGTLLLWCCWFGFNAGSTTSLSSAEDITKASNAVLTTTFAGVFGGTINIIVSLVQYKWKTFDMIALSYGILGGLVSITAGCDVIDPNISMLVGAIGGIIASSSAKIRTRLFIDDVVDAVSVHA
;
A
#
# COMPACT_ATOMS: atom_id res chain seq x y z
N HIS A 1 13.16 12.11 8.88
CA HIS A 1 13.69 10.75 8.70
C HIS A 1 12.94 10.14 7.52
N ASP A 2 13.65 9.73 6.47
CA ASP A 2 13.08 9.03 5.33
C ASP A 2 14.08 7.96 4.88
N PHE A 3 14.06 6.81 5.56
CA PHE A 3 15.11 5.80 5.44
C PHE A 3 15.15 5.12 4.07
N ALA A 4 14.00 4.58 3.63
CA ALA A 4 13.90 3.85 2.36
C ALA A 4 13.05 4.57 1.31
N GLY A 5 12.47 5.74 1.60
CA GLY A 5 11.85 6.60 0.58
C GLY A 5 10.32 6.67 0.59
N SER A 6 9.65 6.79 1.74
CA SER A 6 8.22 7.18 1.73
C SER A 6 8.03 8.56 1.12
N GLY A 7 8.98 9.49 1.31
CA GLY A 7 8.95 10.78 0.64
C GLY A 7 9.46 10.67 -0.79
N ALA A 8 10.71 10.25 -0.94
CA ALA A 8 11.41 10.29 -2.22
C ALA A 8 10.81 9.39 -3.32
N VAL A 9 10.20 8.25 -2.94
CA VAL A 9 9.63 7.28 -3.89
C VAL A 9 8.11 7.32 -3.85
N HIS A 10 7.51 7.10 -2.69
CA HIS A 10 6.06 6.94 -2.61
C HIS A 10 5.31 8.27 -2.77
N LEU A 11 5.60 9.29 -1.95
CA LEU A 11 4.92 10.57 -2.04
C LEU A 11 5.15 11.24 -3.41
N VAL A 12 6.39 11.23 -3.91
CA VAL A 12 6.70 11.76 -5.26
C VAL A 12 5.95 10.99 -6.34
N GLY A 13 5.98 9.66 -6.31
CA GLY A 13 5.28 8.80 -7.28
C GLY A 13 3.75 8.98 -7.23
N GLY A 14 3.16 8.95 -6.04
CA GLY A 14 1.73 9.13 -5.82
C GLY A 14 1.25 10.53 -6.20
N SER A 15 2.00 11.58 -5.86
CA SER A 15 1.69 12.96 -6.27
C SER A 15 1.78 13.15 -7.78
N SER A 16 2.78 12.51 -8.42
CA SER A 16 2.91 12.50 -9.87
C SER A 16 1.77 11.76 -10.55
N ALA A 17 1.35 10.62 -9.99
CA ALA A 17 0.17 9.87 -10.46
C ALA A 17 -1.10 10.73 -10.34
N LEU A 18 -1.28 11.47 -9.25
CA LEU A 18 -2.42 12.35 -9.06
C LEU A 18 -2.44 13.46 -10.10
N ALA A 19 -1.30 14.14 -10.31
CA ALA A 19 -1.19 15.16 -11.36
C ALA A 19 -1.51 14.57 -12.74
N GLY A 20 -1.00 13.37 -13.06
CA GLY A 20 -1.31 12.66 -14.30
C GLY A 20 -2.80 12.38 -14.46
N CYS A 21 -3.46 11.86 -13.43
CA CYS A 21 -4.90 11.59 -13.44
C CYS A 21 -5.73 12.86 -13.67
N LEU A 22 -5.33 13.99 -13.07
CA LEU A 22 -6.03 15.27 -13.21
C LEU A 22 -5.84 15.90 -14.59
N ILE A 23 -4.66 15.76 -15.19
CA ILE A 23 -4.35 16.32 -16.52
C ILE A 23 -5.00 15.49 -17.63
N VAL A 24 -4.88 14.16 -17.56
CA VAL A 24 -5.43 13.25 -18.57
C VAL A 24 -6.94 13.14 -18.44
N GLY A 25 -7.46 13.18 -17.22
CA GLY A 25 -8.87 12.98 -16.92
C GLY A 25 -9.28 11.50 -16.94
N PRO A 26 -10.56 11.21 -16.68
CA PRO A 26 -11.04 9.84 -16.53
C PRO A 26 -11.18 9.09 -17.86
N ARG A 27 -11.07 7.75 -17.80
CA ARG A 27 -11.34 6.89 -18.96
C ARG A 27 -12.78 7.10 -19.46
N LEU A 28 -12.97 7.01 -20.77
CA LEU A 28 -14.27 7.17 -21.41
C LEU A 28 -15.30 6.20 -20.81
N GLY A 29 -16.46 6.71 -20.40
CA GLY A 29 -17.53 5.92 -19.78
C GLY A 29 -17.27 5.49 -18.32
N ARG A 30 -16.15 5.85 -17.69
CA ARG A 30 -15.79 5.41 -16.31
C ARG A 30 -16.87 5.66 -15.28
N TRP A 31 -17.54 6.79 -15.40
CA TRP A 31 -18.54 7.29 -14.45
C TRP A 31 -19.99 7.07 -14.92
N GLU A 32 -20.18 6.45 -16.08
CA GLU A 32 -21.50 6.12 -16.59
C GLU A 32 -22.00 4.83 -15.94
N THR A 33 -23.24 4.84 -15.45
CA THR A 33 -23.84 3.69 -14.76
C THR A 33 -23.97 2.47 -15.67
N SER A 34 -24.18 2.66 -16.98
CA SER A 34 -24.26 1.60 -17.99
C SER A 34 -22.94 0.85 -18.20
N HIS A 35 -21.83 1.43 -17.76
CA HIS A 35 -20.47 0.96 -18.06
C HIS A 35 -19.73 0.45 -16.82
N LYS A 36 -20.42 0.32 -15.67
CA LYS A 36 -19.80 -0.01 -14.37
C LYS A 36 -18.97 -1.30 -14.42
N ASP A 37 -19.49 -2.35 -15.04
CA ASP A 37 -18.83 -3.67 -15.09
C ASP A 37 -17.55 -3.69 -15.94
N MET A 38 -17.37 -2.71 -16.85
CA MET A 38 -16.17 -2.64 -17.70
C MET A 38 -14.90 -2.26 -16.93
N PHE A 39 -15.05 -1.66 -15.75
CA PHE A 39 -13.94 -1.14 -14.95
C PHE A 39 -13.65 -1.97 -13.71
N GLU A 40 -14.36 -3.09 -13.54
CA GLU A 40 -14.11 -4.04 -12.46
C GLU A 40 -12.78 -4.79 -12.67
N PRO A 41 -12.06 -5.13 -11.60
CA PRO A 41 -10.83 -5.91 -11.66
C PRO A 41 -11.04 -7.25 -12.38
N ARG A 42 -10.33 -7.44 -13.49
CA ARG A 42 -10.53 -8.62 -14.37
C ARG A 42 -9.86 -9.90 -13.88
N ASP A 43 -8.81 -9.79 -13.06
CA ASP A 43 -8.00 -10.92 -12.62
C ASP A 43 -7.44 -10.70 -11.20
N VAL A 44 -8.23 -11.08 -10.19
CA VAL A 44 -7.86 -10.95 -8.77
C VAL A 44 -6.65 -11.83 -8.40
N PRO A 45 -6.52 -13.08 -8.88
CA PRO A 45 -5.29 -13.86 -8.68
C PRO A 45 -4.01 -13.13 -9.11
N SER A 46 -4.01 -12.44 -10.25
CA SER A 46 -2.84 -11.66 -10.69
C SER A 46 -2.55 -10.47 -9.77
N ILE A 47 -3.57 -9.80 -9.23
CA ILE A 47 -3.39 -8.72 -8.23
C ILE A 47 -2.71 -9.27 -6.96
N LEU A 48 -3.15 -10.44 -6.49
CA LEU A 48 -2.56 -11.09 -5.33
C LEU A 48 -1.11 -11.53 -5.60
N MET A 49 -0.83 -12.09 -6.78
CA MET A 49 0.53 -12.45 -7.18
C MET A 49 1.43 -11.21 -7.22
N GLY A 50 0.95 -10.11 -7.82
CA GLY A 50 1.67 -8.84 -7.85
C GLY A 50 1.95 -8.32 -6.44
N THR A 51 0.96 -8.36 -5.55
CA THR A 51 1.12 -7.94 -4.14
C THR A 51 2.16 -8.77 -3.41
N LEU A 52 2.16 -10.10 -3.61
CA LEU A 52 3.15 -11.00 -3.01
C LEU A 52 4.57 -10.71 -3.53
N LEU A 53 4.72 -10.51 -4.85
CA LEU A 53 6.01 -10.16 -5.45
C LEU A 53 6.52 -8.81 -4.92
N LEU A 54 5.65 -7.79 -4.86
CA LEU A 54 5.99 -6.49 -4.30
C LEU A 54 6.44 -6.60 -2.84
N TRP A 55 5.73 -7.37 -2.01
CA TRP A 55 6.13 -7.60 -0.62
C TRP A 55 7.50 -8.27 -0.54
N CYS A 56 7.73 -9.35 -1.31
CA CYS A 56 9.02 -10.02 -1.36
C CYS A 56 10.16 -9.03 -1.71
N CYS A 57 9.96 -8.21 -2.73
CA CYS A 57 10.90 -7.17 -3.13
C CYS A 57 11.07 -6.08 -2.06
N TRP A 58 10.04 -5.80 -1.26
CA TRP A 58 10.07 -4.79 -0.20
C TRP A 58 11.09 -5.09 0.90
N PHE A 59 11.40 -6.36 1.14
CA PHE A 59 12.50 -6.72 2.04
C PHE A 59 13.84 -6.19 1.53
N GLY A 60 14.10 -6.35 0.23
CA GLY A 60 15.28 -5.79 -0.42
C GLY A 60 15.25 -4.25 -0.44
N PHE A 61 14.08 -3.65 -0.67
CA PHE A 61 13.89 -2.21 -0.68
C PHE A 61 14.19 -1.57 0.68
N ASN A 62 13.57 -2.08 1.76
CA ASN A 62 13.73 -1.53 3.10
C ASN A 62 15.06 -1.94 3.73
N ALA A 63 15.34 -3.24 3.86
CA ALA A 63 16.58 -3.68 4.51
C ALA A 63 17.83 -3.30 3.71
N GLY A 64 17.75 -3.33 2.38
CA GLY A 64 18.84 -2.93 1.49
C GLY A 64 19.15 -1.43 1.54
N SER A 65 18.22 -0.59 2.00
CA SER A 65 18.47 0.84 2.24
C SER A 65 19.47 1.10 3.38
N THR A 66 19.89 0.06 4.11
CA THR A 66 21.03 0.12 5.03
C THR A 66 22.35 0.34 4.28
N THR A 67 22.45 -0.02 2.98
CA THR A 67 23.61 0.13 2.07
C THR A 67 24.91 -0.58 2.46
N SER A 68 25.00 -1.10 3.68
CA SER A 68 26.14 -1.81 4.26
C SER A 68 25.63 -2.90 5.21
N LEU A 69 26.46 -3.91 5.47
CA LEU A 69 26.31 -4.89 6.56
C LEU A 69 27.65 -5.11 7.28
N SER A 70 28.52 -4.11 7.26
CA SER A 70 29.90 -4.23 7.75
C SER A 70 30.03 -4.05 9.26
N SER A 71 29.02 -3.47 9.93
CA SER A 71 29.00 -3.28 11.37
C SER A 71 27.82 -4.01 12.03
N ALA A 72 27.93 -4.25 13.35
CA ALA A 72 26.82 -4.80 14.13
C ALA A 72 25.59 -3.87 14.08
N GLU A 73 25.80 -2.55 14.03
CA GLU A 73 24.74 -1.55 13.91
C GLU A 73 24.00 -1.68 12.57
N ASP A 74 24.73 -1.86 11.46
CA ASP A 74 24.14 -2.06 10.13
C ASP A 74 23.27 -3.32 10.11
N ILE A 75 23.77 -4.41 10.68
CA ILE A 75 23.02 -5.68 10.76
C ILE A 75 21.74 -5.51 11.60
N THR A 76 21.80 -4.76 12.71
CA THR A 76 20.63 -4.46 13.53
C THR A 76 19.60 -3.63 12.76
N LYS A 77 20.03 -2.58 12.04
CA LYS A 77 19.14 -1.74 11.21
C LYS A 77 18.45 -2.55 10.12
N ALA A 78 19.21 -3.35 9.35
CA ALA A 78 18.66 -4.19 8.30
C ALA A 78 17.67 -5.22 8.86
N SER A 79 18.00 -5.85 9.99
CA SER A 79 17.11 -6.81 10.66
C SER A 79 15.82 -6.16 11.15
N ASN A 80 15.92 -4.96 11.75
CA ASN A 80 14.75 -4.21 12.20
C ASN A 80 13.86 -3.83 11.01
N ALA A 81 14.46 -3.38 9.91
CA ALA A 81 13.74 -3.07 8.68
C ALA A 81 12.97 -4.28 8.13
N VAL A 82 13.52 -5.49 8.15
CA VAL A 82 12.78 -6.71 7.76
C VAL A 82 11.58 -6.97 8.67
N LEU A 83 11.78 -6.88 9.99
CA LEU A 83 10.73 -7.16 10.98
C LEU A 83 9.58 -6.15 10.89
N THR A 84 9.91 -4.86 10.89
CA THR A 84 8.91 -3.78 10.81
C THR A 84 8.15 -3.82 9.48
N THR A 85 8.83 -4.12 8.36
CA THR A 85 8.20 -4.32 7.05
C THR A 85 7.19 -5.46 7.07
N THR A 86 7.57 -6.59 7.68
CA THR A 86 6.69 -7.76 7.79
C THR A 86 5.46 -7.43 8.63
N PHE A 87 5.65 -6.87 9.82
CA PHE A 87 4.55 -6.57 10.74
C PHE A 87 3.63 -5.49 10.18
N ALA A 88 4.16 -4.45 9.56
CA ALA A 88 3.34 -3.42 8.94
C ALA A 88 2.49 -3.98 7.78
N GLY A 89 3.07 -4.79 6.89
CA GLY A 89 2.35 -5.44 5.79
C GLY A 89 1.24 -6.37 6.30
N VAL A 90 1.55 -7.23 7.29
CA VAL A 90 0.56 -8.17 7.89
C VAL A 90 -0.60 -7.40 8.52
N PHE A 91 -0.32 -6.40 9.36
CA PHE A 91 -1.37 -5.69 10.09
C PHE A 91 -2.16 -4.75 9.19
N GLY A 92 -1.53 -4.14 8.18
CA GLY A 92 -2.23 -3.38 7.14
C GLY A 92 -3.22 -4.24 6.36
N GLY A 93 -2.80 -5.45 5.94
CA GLY A 93 -3.67 -6.40 5.26
C GLY A 93 -4.80 -6.93 6.14
N THR A 94 -4.46 -7.34 7.36
CA THR A 94 -5.41 -7.93 8.32
C THR A 94 -6.52 -6.94 8.69
N ILE A 95 -6.17 -5.69 9.00
CA ILE A 95 -7.19 -4.71 9.38
C ILE A 95 -8.13 -4.41 8.22
N ASN A 96 -7.64 -4.41 6.98
CA ASN A 96 -8.49 -4.19 5.81
C ASN A 96 -9.42 -5.37 5.52
N ILE A 97 -8.95 -6.61 5.73
CA ILE A 97 -9.84 -7.77 5.71
C ILE A 97 -10.94 -7.61 6.75
N ILE A 98 -10.60 -7.24 7.99
CA ILE A 98 -11.59 -7.09 9.08
C ILE A 98 -12.61 -6.00 8.71
N VAL A 99 -12.14 -4.84 8.27
CA VAL A 99 -12.99 -3.73 7.83
C VAL A 99 -13.91 -4.16 6.69
N SER A 100 -13.38 -4.91 5.72
CA SER A 100 -14.15 -5.43 4.59
C SER A 100 -15.19 -6.47 5.03
N LEU A 101 -14.82 -7.42 5.88
CA LEU A 101 -15.74 -8.40 6.46
C LEU A 101 -16.90 -7.72 7.17
N VAL A 102 -16.63 -6.70 7.99
CA VAL A 102 -17.68 -5.92 8.67
C VAL A 102 -18.61 -5.23 7.64
N GLN A 103 -18.04 -4.62 6.59
CA GLN A 103 -18.82 -3.98 5.52
C GLN A 103 -19.73 -4.98 4.79
N TYR A 104 -19.23 -6.20 4.53
CA TYR A 104 -19.97 -7.27 3.86
C TYR A 104 -20.72 -8.20 4.82
N LYS A 105 -20.92 -7.80 6.09
CA LYS A 105 -21.65 -8.58 7.11
C LYS A 105 -21.13 -10.01 7.28
N TRP A 106 -19.81 -10.17 7.23
CA TRP A 106 -19.07 -11.43 7.39
C TRP A 106 -19.34 -12.49 6.31
N LYS A 107 -19.80 -12.07 5.13
CA LYS A 107 -20.16 -12.99 4.03
C LYS A 107 -19.10 -13.12 2.95
N THR A 108 -18.14 -12.20 2.89
CA THR A 108 -17.20 -12.11 1.76
C THR A 108 -15.83 -11.68 2.24
N PHE A 109 -14.81 -12.44 1.84
CA PHE A 109 -13.41 -12.04 1.96
C PHE A 109 -12.99 -11.27 0.72
N ASP A 110 -12.79 -9.97 0.87
CA ASP A 110 -12.33 -9.11 -0.22
C ASP A 110 -10.80 -9.14 -0.30
N MET A 111 -10.30 -9.87 -1.29
CA MET A 111 -8.86 -10.04 -1.53
C MET A 111 -8.20 -8.78 -2.09
N ILE A 112 -8.99 -7.86 -2.65
CA ILE A 112 -8.49 -6.58 -3.13
C ILE A 112 -8.29 -5.65 -1.94
N ALA A 113 -9.23 -5.64 -0.99
CA ALA A 113 -9.06 -4.92 0.28
C ALA A 113 -7.80 -5.40 1.04
N LEU A 114 -7.55 -6.72 1.07
CA LEU A 114 -6.30 -7.28 1.61
C LEU A 114 -5.07 -6.67 0.92
N SER A 115 -5.08 -6.62 -0.41
CA SER A 115 -3.96 -6.11 -1.21
C SER A 115 -3.68 -4.63 -0.94
N TYR A 116 -4.72 -3.78 -0.90
CA TYR A 116 -4.58 -2.38 -0.49
C TYR A 116 -3.98 -2.24 0.91
N GLY A 117 -4.47 -3.06 1.84
CA GLY A 117 -4.01 -3.04 3.22
C GLY A 117 -2.53 -3.37 3.34
N ILE A 118 -2.08 -4.43 2.66
CA ILE A 118 -0.67 -4.84 2.65
C ILE A 118 0.18 -3.69 2.07
N LEU A 119 -0.15 -3.22 0.86
CA LEU A 119 0.67 -2.21 0.19
C LEU A 119 0.69 -0.88 0.95
N GLY A 120 -0.46 -0.44 1.49
CA GLY A 120 -0.54 0.77 2.32
C GLY A 120 0.28 0.65 3.60
N GLY A 121 0.30 -0.52 4.23
CA GLY A 121 1.15 -0.78 5.40
C GLY A 121 2.65 -0.76 5.07
N LEU A 122 3.04 -1.40 3.95
CA LEU A 122 4.42 -1.42 3.47
C LEU A 122 4.93 0.00 3.12
N VAL A 123 4.12 0.80 2.40
CA VAL A 123 4.46 2.20 2.10
C VAL A 123 4.62 3.03 3.38
N SER A 124 3.72 2.85 4.35
CA SER A 124 3.68 3.66 5.56
C SER A 124 4.89 3.44 6.49
N ILE A 125 5.42 2.22 6.54
CA ILE A 125 6.59 1.92 7.39
C ILE A 125 7.93 2.30 6.73
N THR A 126 7.95 2.52 5.41
CA THR A 126 9.18 2.67 4.60
C THR A 126 10.10 3.79 5.10
N ALA A 127 9.57 4.94 5.54
CA ALA A 127 10.38 6.05 6.06
C ALA A 127 11.09 5.75 7.39
N GLY A 128 10.59 4.81 8.20
CA GLY A 128 11.07 4.57 9.56
C GLY A 128 11.31 3.10 9.89
N CYS A 129 11.44 2.23 8.89
CA CYS A 129 11.54 0.80 9.09
C CYS A 129 12.81 0.37 9.86
N ASP A 130 13.86 1.19 9.83
CA ASP A 130 15.12 0.97 10.56
C ASP A 130 15.04 1.36 12.05
N VAL A 131 14.21 2.34 12.41
CA VAL A 131 14.19 2.94 13.76
C VAL A 131 12.92 2.66 14.57
N ILE A 132 11.80 2.35 13.92
CA ILE A 132 10.53 2.08 14.61
C ILE A 132 10.60 0.72 15.30
N ASP A 133 10.08 0.65 16.52
CA ASP A 133 9.93 -0.63 17.24
C ASP A 133 9.00 -1.57 16.46
N PRO A 134 9.35 -2.87 16.29
CA PRO A 134 8.51 -3.82 15.59
C PRO A 134 7.06 -3.86 16.09
N ASN A 135 6.80 -3.80 17.40
CA ASN A 135 5.43 -3.84 17.90
C ASN A 135 4.64 -2.58 17.50
N ILE A 136 5.30 -1.42 17.46
CA ILE A 136 4.69 -0.18 16.99
C ILE A 136 4.42 -0.23 15.48
N SER A 137 5.27 -0.90 14.70
CA SER A 137 5.08 -1.03 13.25
C SER A 137 3.76 -1.72 12.86
N MET A 138 3.21 -2.57 13.74
CA MET A 138 1.88 -3.15 13.57
C MET A 138 0.80 -2.08 13.48
N LEU A 139 0.85 -1.08 14.35
CA LEU A 139 -0.09 0.04 14.37
C LEU A 139 0.10 0.95 13.16
N VAL A 140 1.36 1.22 12.79
CA VAL A 140 1.70 1.99 11.57
C VAL A 140 1.11 1.31 10.34
N GLY A 141 1.30 0.00 10.22
CA GLY A 141 0.75 -0.81 9.13
C GLY A 141 -0.77 -0.76 9.09
N ALA A 142 -1.44 -0.96 10.22
CA ALA A 142 -2.89 -0.92 10.31
C ALA A 142 -3.47 0.46 9.91
N ILE A 143 -2.90 1.55 10.44
CA ILE A 143 -3.34 2.91 10.10
C ILE A 143 -3.09 3.19 8.62
N GLY A 144 -1.89 2.90 8.12
CA GLY A 144 -1.51 3.07 6.73
C GLY A 144 -2.42 2.32 5.77
N GLY A 145 -2.72 1.06 6.07
CA GLY A 145 -3.66 0.26 5.30
C GLY A 145 -5.08 0.83 5.28
N ILE A 146 -5.59 1.33 6.41
CA ILE A 146 -6.94 1.95 6.47
C ILE A 146 -6.97 3.23 5.64
N ILE A 147 -5.93 4.06 5.74
CA ILE A 147 -5.83 5.31 4.98
C ILE A 147 -5.82 5.00 3.48
N ALA A 148 -5.02 4.02 3.04
CA ALA A 148 -4.93 3.65 1.64
C ALA A 148 -6.29 3.21 1.04
N SER A 149 -7.00 2.30 1.72
CA SER A 149 -8.30 1.82 1.22
C SER A 149 -9.41 2.88 1.32
N SER A 150 -9.36 3.74 2.33
CA SER A 150 -10.30 4.85 2.49
C SER A 150 -10.07 5.95 1.45
N SER A 151 -8.79 6.24 1.16
CA SER A 151 -8.36 7.18 0.13
C SER A 151 -8.85 6.75 -1.25
N ALA A 152 -8.76 5.45 -1.59
CA ALA A 152 -9.27 4.93 -2.87
C ALA A 152 -10.78 5.19 -3.04
N LYS A 153 -11.57 4.98 -1.97
CA LYS A 153 -13.00 5.26 -1.95
C LYS A 153 -13.30 6.76 -2.09
N ILE A 154 -12.55 7.61 -1.39
CA ILE A 154 -12.71 9.07 -1.46
C ILE A 154 -12.36 9.57 -2.86
N ARG A 155 -11.23 9.13 -3.42
CA ARG A 155 -10.80 9.48 -4.78
C ARG A 155 -11.86 9.15 -5.82
N THR A 156 -12.47 7.97 -5.71
CA THR A 156 -13.58 7.55 -6.58
C THR A 156 -14.78 8.51 -6.47
N ARG A 157 -15.10 9.02 -5.27
CA ARG A 157 -16.16 10.03 -5.07
C ARG A 157 -15.79 11.42 -5.61
N LEU A 158 -14.50 11.70 -5.78
CA LEU A 158 -14.00 12.92 -6.42
C LEU A 158 -13.89 12.79 -7.94
N PHE A 159 -14.37 11.69 -8.53
CA PHE A 159 -14.31 11.43 -9.97
C PHE A 159 -12.89 11.42 -10.55
N ILE A 160 -11.89 11.09 -9.73
CA ILE A 160 -10.49 10.91 -10.17
C ILE A 160 -10.26 9.44 -10.48
N ASP A 161 -10.03 9.14 -11.76
CA ASP A 161 -9.86 7.78 -12.27
C ASP A 161 -8.39 7.37 -12.31
N ASP A 162 -7.94 6.76 -11.22
CA ASP A 162 -6.68 6.05 -11.15
C ASP A 162 -6.95 4.55 -11.28
N VAL A 163 -6.38 3.93 -12.32
CA VAL A 163 -6.66 2.54 -12.72
C VAL A 163 -6.16 1.53 -11.69
N VAL A 164 -5.03 1.84 -11.05
CA VAL A 164 -4.34 0.94 -10.13
C VAL A 164 -4.32 1.47 -8.69
N ASP A 165 -4.99 2.61 -8.47
CA ASP A 165 -5.03 3.33 -7.18
C ASP A 165 -3.64 3.69 -6.64
N ALA A 166 -2.69 3.95 -7.54
CA ALA A 166 -1.34 4.39 -7.20
C ALA A 166 -1.35 5.61 -6.26
N VAL A 167 -2.23 6.58 -6.50
CA VAL A 167 -2.38 7.76 -5.63
C VAL A 167 -2.71 7.33 -4.21
N SER A 168 -3.68 6.44 -4.04
CA SER A 168 -4.20 6.10 -2.72
C SER A 168 -3.25 5.21 -1.91
N VAL A 169 -2.42 4.41 -2.58
CA VAL A 169 -1.42 3.57 -1.92
C VAL A 169 -0.14 4.35 -1.61
N HIS A 170 0.26 5.29 -2.47
CA HIS A 170 1.59 5.91 -2.40
C HIS A 170 1.63 7.36 -1.88
N ALA A 171 0.53 8.13 -1.94
CA ALA A 171 0.48 9.51 -1.47
C ALA A 171 -0.15 9.62 -0.07
#